data_AF-A0A2B7W657-F1
#
_entry.id   AF-A0A2B7W657-F1
#
_cell.length_a   1.000
_cell.length_b   1.000
_cell.length_c   1.000
_cell.angle_alpha   90.00
_cell.angle_beta   90.00
_cell.angle_gamma   90.00
#
_symmetry.space_group_name_H-M   'P 1'
#
loop_
_entity.id
_entity.type
_entity.pdbx_description
1 polymer ?
#
loop_
_entity_poly.entity_id
_entity_poly.type
_entity_poly.pdbx_seq_one_letter_code
_entity_poly.pdbx_strand_id
1 'polypeptide(L)' 'SLSEQVSDSPPPIEMDGELEYDVDEVIAVRTQCDKLQYQMQWTEYDDDPE' A
#
# COMPACT_ATOMS: atom_id res chain seq x y z
N SER A 1 -9.23 -25.47 -4.29
CA SER A 1 -10.33 -24.59 -3.87
C SER A 1 -9.75 -23.60 -2.90
N LEU A 2 -9.79 -22.32 -3.28
CA LEU A 2 -9.33 -21.10 -2.62
C LEU A 2 -8.85 -21.27 -1.17
N SER A 3 -7.53 -21.23 -0.96
CA SER A 3 -6.92 -21.11 0.36
C SER A 3 -7.25 -19.72 0.91
N GLU A 4 -8.00 -19.69 2.01
CA GLU A 4 -8.21 -18.50 2.83
C GLU A 4 -6.85 -17.93 3.25
N GLN A 5 -6.40 -16.87 2.57
CA GLN A 5 -5.36 -16.00 3.10
C GLN A 5 -6.00 -15.20 4.23
N VAL A 6 -5.70 -15.60 5.47
CA VAL A 6 -5.97 -14.77 6.64
C VAL A 6 -4.98 -13.62 6.57
N SER A 7 -5.43 -12.46 6.06
CA SER A 7 -4.69 -11.21 6.16
C SER A 7 -4.55 -10.87 7.64
N ASP A 8 -3.32 -10.84 8.16
CA ASP A 8 -3.03 -10.45 9.54
C ASP A 8 -3.13 -8.92 9.70
N SER A 9 -3.14 -8.19 8.57
CA SER A 9 -3.28 -6.73 8.55
C SER A 9 -4.71 -6.28 8.88
N PRO A 10 -4.88 -5.25 9.73
CA PRO A 10 -6.19 -4.69 10.02
C PRO A 10 -6.83 -4.15 8.74
N PRO A 11 -8.16 -4.17 8.61
CA PRO A 11 -8.84 -3.57 7.47
C PRO A 11 -8.56 -2.06 7.41
N PRO A 12 -8.49 -1.46 6.22
CA PRO A 12 -8.27 -0.03 6.06
C PRO A 12 -9.32 0.79 6.81
N ILE A 13 -8.89 1.92 7.38
CA ILE A 13 -9.73 2.80 8.22
C ILE A 13 -10.15 4.00 7.39
N GLU A 14 -11.42 4.40 7.48
CA GLU A 14 -11.86 5.66 6.87
C GLU A 14 -11.51 6.84 7.77
N MET A 15 -10.73 7.78 7.24
CA MET A 15 -10.37 9.04 7.89
C MET A 15 -10.69 10.20 6.95
N ASP A 16 -11.51 11.15 7.42
CA ASP A 16 -11.95 12.32 6.64
C ASP A 16 -12.60 12.01 5.26
N GLY A 17 -13.16 10.81 5.09
CA GLY A 17 -13.78 10.36 3.85
C GLY A 17 -12.81 9.73 2.83
N GLU A 18 -11.56 9.51 3.25
CA GLU A 18 -10.52 8.79 2.48
C GLU A 18 -10.12 7.50 3.23
N LEU A 19 -9.67 6.48 2.49
CA LEU A 19 -9.19 5.23 3.09
C LEU A 19 -7.70 5.36 3.44
N GLU A 20 -7.38 5.08 4.70
CA GLU A 20 -6.01 4.96 5.20
C GLU A 20 -5.59 3.49 5.23
N TYR A 21 -4.35 3.23 4.80
CA TYR A 21 -3.77 1.89 4.68
C TYR A 21 -2.41 1.87 5.38
N ASP A 22 -2.08 0.74 6.01
CA ASP A 22 -0.74 0.51 6.54
C ASP A 22 0.28 0.34 5.41
N VAL A 23 1.43 1.01 5.57
CA VAL A 23 2.56 0.96 4.62
C VAL A 23 3.73 0.28 5.31
N ASP A 24 4.39 -0.65 4.62
CA ASP A 24 5.58 -1.33 5.14
C ASP A 24 6.81 -0.44 5.01
N GLU A 25 7.13 -0.01 3.78
CA GLU A 25 8.26 0.87 3.51
C GLU A 25 8.07 1.79 2.29
N VAL A 26 8.84 2.88 2.25
CA VAL A 26 8.98 3.73 1.07
C VAL A 26 10.14 3.22 0.23
N ILE A 27 9.84 2.64 -0.94
CA ILE A 27 10.84 1.98 -1.80
C ILE A 27 11.48 2.93 -2.82
N ALA A 28 10.82 4.03 -3.19
CA ALA A 28 11.40 5.04 -4.06
C ALA A 28 10.84 6.45 -3.82
N VAL A 29 11.66 7.45 -4.15
CA VAL A 29 11.29 8.87 -4.09
C VAL A 29 11.68 9.52 -5.40
N ARG A 30 10.77 10.32 -5.98
CA ARG A 30 11.08 11.12 -7.17
C ARG A 30 10.38 12.47 -7.14
N THR A 31 10.94 13.43 -7.85
CA THR A 31 10.32 14.73 -8.10
C THR A 31 9.93 14.83 -9.57
N GLN A 32 8.66 15.13 -9.84
CA GLN A 32 8.16 15.34 -11.21
C GLN A 32 7.23 16.55 -11.24
N CYS A 33 7.48 17.50 -12.15
CA CYS A 33 6.71 18.73 -12.28
C CYS A 33 6.54 19.47 -10.94
N ASP A 34 7.64 19.66 -10.20
CA ASP A 34 7.69 20.29 -8.87
C ASP A 34 6.85 19.59 -7.78
N LYS A 35 6.41 18.35 -8.02
CA LYS A 35 5.71 17.52 -7.04
C LYS A 35 6.60 16.38 -6.56
N LEU A 36 6.70 16.24 -5.24
CA LEU A 36 7.36 15.12 -4.59
C LEU A 36 6.42 13.92 -4.59
N GLN A 37 6.91 12.78 -5.08
CA GLN A 37 6.17 11.53 -5.17
C GLN A 37 6.93 10.44 -4.42
N TYR A 38 6.18 9.61 -3.70
CA TYR A 38 6.68 8.47 -2.93
C TYR A 38 6.06 7.22 -3.51
N GLN A 39 6.89 6.22 -3.81
CA GLN A 39 6.45 4.87 -4.11
C GLN A 39 6.50 4.08 -2.80
N MET A 40 5.36 3.50 -2.44
CA MET A 40 5.16 2.77 -1.19
C MET A 40 5.03 1.28 -1.51
N GLN A 41 5.64 0.46 -0.69
CA GLN A 41 5.31 -0.96 -0.60
C GLN A 41 4.19 -1.12 0.43
N TRP A 42 3.04 -1.57 -0.04
CA TRP A 42 1.92 -1.89 0.83
C TRP A 42 2.16 -3.24 1.50
N THR A 43 1.73 -3.38 2.75
CA THR A 43 1.78 -4.68 3.43
C THR A 43 0.96 -5.72 2.63
N GLU A 44 1.56 -6.88 2.37
CA GLU A 44 0.92 -8.05 1.73
C GLU A 44 0.44 -7.88 0.27
N TYR A 45 0.75 -6.77 -0.40
CA TYR A 45 0.67 -6.67 -1.87
C TYR A 45 2.08 -6.87 -2.44
N ASP A 46 2.44 -8.13 -2.71
CA ASP A 46 3.56 -8.40 -3.60
C ASP A 46 3.17 -7.87 -4.99
N ASP A 47 3.97 -6.94 -5.51
CA ASP A 47 3.90 -6.50 -6.90
C ASP A 47 4.48 -7.66 -7.74
N ASP A 48 3.80 -8.82 -7.74
CA ASP A 48 4.14 -9.98 -8.54
C ASP A 48 3.42 -9.84 -9.89
N PRO A 49 4.12 -9.44 -10.96
CA PRO A 49 3.56 -9.49 -12.30
C PRO A 49 3.57 -10.94 -12.80
N GLU A 50 2.44 -11.64 -12.71
CA GLU A 50 2.17 -12.78 -13.60
C GLU A 50 2.04 -12.34 -15.07
#